data_AF-A0A4S3IXL5-F1
#
_entry.id   AF-A0A4S3IXL5-F1
#
_cell.length_a   1.000
_cell.length_b   1.000
_cell.length_c   1.000
_cell.angle_alpha   90.00
_cell.angle_beta   90.00
_cell.angle_gamma   90.00
#
_symmetry.space_group_name_H-M   'P 1'
#
loop_
_entity.id
_entity.type
_entity.pdbx_description
1 polymer ?
#
loop_
_entity_poly.entity_id
_entity_poly.type
_entity_poly.pdbx_seq_one_letter_code
_entity_poly.pdbx_strand_id
1 'polypeptide(L)'
;MQAPDPYKFQSCIVPSFPEVDALPWGTKRYKHQISPSYPEPLSYKTEQNIILSQVSQSPAEIMKLLTPLFLSLACLGLANPLPEEATVARDATVEAAKSGQGIIKAAEKEKGLPYVWGGGGCNGPSKGGFDCSGLTQYAICKSLHKTIPRVAQDQYHSKLGKHYPRSQAKPGDLLFWGEGGDCKNKVVHVGIFIKDGLMINAAHTGTPVREQKIWTSYGGEKICPDVVR
;
A
#
# COMPACT_ATOMS: atom_id res chain seq x y z
N MET A 1 17.89 -53.59 19.66
CA MET A 1 18.34 -52.39 18.91
C MET A 1 17.13 -51.86 18.17
N GLN A 2 16.48 -50.82 18.71
CA GLN A 2 15.29 -50.20 18.12
C GLN A 2 15.74 -48.91 17.42
N ALA A 3 15.35 -48.71 16.16
CA ALA A 3 15.61 -47.47 15.42
C ALA A 3 14.82 -46.30 16.04
N PRO A 4 15.35 -45.06 16.06
CA PRO A 4 14.64 -43.92 16.62
C PRO A 4 13.58 -43.37 15.66
N ASP A 5 12.48 -42.92 16.25
CA ASP A 5 11.27 -42.34 15.64
C ASP A 5 11.54 -40.92 15.06
N PRO A 6 11.20 -40.65 13.79
CA PRO A 6 11.48 -39.36 13.14
C PRO A 6 10.53 -38.20 13.50
N TYR A 7 9.54 -38.38 14.39
CA TYR A 7 8.56 -37.33 14.72
C TYR A 7 8.55 -36.85 16.18
N LYS A 8 9.66 -37.03 16.90
CA LYS A 8 9.82 -36.42 18.22
C LYS A 8 10.28 -34.97 18.09
N PHE A 9 9.34 -34.03 18.11
CA PHE A 9 9.66 -32.61 18.24
C PHE A 9 10.36 -32.36 19.58
N GLN A 10 11.68 -32.19 19.52
CA GLN A 10 12.46 -31.63 20.60
C GLN A 10 11.89 -30.24 20.89
N SER A 11 11.35 -30.02 22.09
CA SER A 11 10.91 -28.69 22.50
C SER A 11 12.10 -27.76 22.45
N CYS A 12 12.16 -26.89 21.45
CA CYS A 12 13.07 -25.76 21.49
C CYS A 12 12.67 -24.93 22.70
N ILE A 13 13.54 -24.92 23.70
CA ILE A 13 13.50 -23.98 24.81
C ILE A 13 13.55 -22.60 24.14
N VAL A 14 12.41 -21.92 24.09
CA VAL A 14 12.38 -20.48 23.83
C VAL A 14 13.24 -19.84 24.91
N PRO A 15 14.29 -19.07 24.57
CA PRO A 15 14.92 -18.25 25.59
C PRO A 15 13.83 -17.33 26.13
N SER A 16 13.57 -17.46 27.43
CA SER A 16 12.79 -16.50 28.20
C SER A 16 13.44 -15.15 27.99
N PHE A 17 12.84 -14.33 27.13
CA PHE A 17 13.17 -12.93 27.05
C PHE A 17 12.96 -12.34 28.46
N PRO A 18 13.90 -11.55 28.99
CA PRO A 18 13.58 -10.75 30.15
C PRO A 18 12.34 -9.93 29.79
N GLU A 19 11.35 -9.99 30.67
CA GLU A 19 10.19 -9.13 30.66
C GLU A 19 10.72 -7.69 30.54
N VAL A 20 10.71 -7.14 29.32
CA VAL A 20 11.12 -5.77 29.11
C VAL A 20 10.00 -4.95 29.72
N ASP A 21 10.27 -4.46 30.93
CA ASP A 21 9.50 -3.43 31.58
C ASP A 21 9.03 -2.44 30.51
N ALA A 22 7.71 -2.30 30.41
CA ALA A 22 7.10 -1.24 29.64
C ALA A 22 7.82 0.06 30.01
N LEU A 23 8.64 0.56 29.08
CA LEU A 23 9.37 1.81 29.29
C LEU A 23 8.34 2.87 29.69
N PRO A 24 8.60 3.63 30.77
CA PRO A 24 7.58 4.41 31.42
C PRO A 24 7.26 5.61 30.55
N TRP A 25 6.19 5.52 29.77
CA TRP A 25 5.42 6.70 29.41
C TRP A 25 4.79 7.21 30.71
N GLY A 26 5.59 7.96 31.46
CA GLY A 26 5.22 8.55 32.72
C GLY A 26 3.89 9.26 32.61
N THR A 27 3.01 8.91 33.53
CA THR A 27 1.75 9.59 33.83
C THR A 27 2.01 11.01 34.33
N LYS A 28 2.48 11.90 33.47
CA LYS A 28 2.08 13.30 33.59
C LYS A 28 0.69 13.38 33.01
N ARG A 29 -0.31 13.38 33.90
CA ARG A 29 -1.66 13.85 33.59
C ARG A 29 -1.54 15.27 33.01
N TYR A 30 -1.38 15.38 31.69
CA TYR A 30 -1.79 16.59 31.00
C TYR A 30 -3.32 16.61 31.08
N LYS A 31 -3.82 17.22 32.15
CA LYS A 31 -5.18 17.79 32.17
C LYS A 31 -5.19 18.92 31.15
N HIS A 32 -5.26 18.55 29.88
CA HIS A 32 -5.85 19.29 28.78
C HIS A 32 -5.94 18.26 27.66
N GLN A 33 -7.13 17.67 27.52
CA GLN A 33 -7.54 16.96 26.32
C GLN A 33 -7.40 17.93 25.15
N ILE A 34 -6.24 17.90 24.51
CA ILE A 34 -6.08 18.37 23.15
C ILE A 34 -5.42 17.19 22.46
N SER A 35 -6.23 16.19 22.12
CA SER A 35 -5.90 15.38 20.95
C SER A 35 -5.57 16.38 19.86
N PRO A 36 -4.34 16.40 19.34
CA PRO A 36 -4.03 17.40 18.34
C PRO A 36 -5.04 17.19 17.18
N SER A 37 -5.47 18.27 16.55
CA SER A 37 -6.46 18.24 15.48
C SER A 37 -5.74 18.04 14.14
N TYR A 38 -5.66 16.80 13.66
CA TYR A 38 -5.18 16.53 12.30
C TYR A 38 -6.06 17.29 11.30
N PRO A 39 -5.51 17.79 10.18
CA PRO A 39 -6.35 18.38 9.16
C PRO A 39 -7.37 17.33 8.72
N GLU A 40 -8.64 17.75 8.67
CA GLU A 40 -9.77 16.86 8.41
C GLU A 40 -9.52 16.03 7.14
N PRO A 41 -9.81 14.73 7.18
CA PRO A 41 -9.76 13.93 5.97
C PRO A 41 -10.75 14.43 4.94
N LEU A 42 -10.42 14.23 3.67
CA LEU A 42 -11.36 14.54 2.61
C LEU A 42 -12.55 13.58 2.71
N SER A 43 -13.73 14.13 2.97
CA SER A 43 -15.00 13.42 2.83
C SER A 43 -15.32 13.32 1.33
N TYR A 44 -15.21 12.13 0.75
CA TYR A 44 -15.68 11.87 -0.61
C TYR A 44 -16.70 10.73 -0.58
N LYS A 45 -17.85 10.98 -1.22
CA LYS A 45 -18.83 9.93 -1.54
C LYS A 45 -18.22 9.03 -2.61
N THR A 46 -18.20 7.74 -2.34
CA THR A 46 -17.70 6.71 -3.24
C THR A 46 -18.61 6.60 -4.47
N GLU A 47 -18.27 7.25 -5.59
CA GLU A 47 -18.86 6.93 -6.89
C GLU A 47 -18.06 5.79 -7.54
N GLN A 48 -18.29 4.56 -7.08
CA GLN A 48 -17.76 3.34 -7.71
C GLN A 48 -18.76 2.65 -8.67
N ASN A 49 -19.80 3.35 -9.13
CA ASN A 49 -20.92 2.71 -9.84
C ASN A 49 -21.09 3.05 -11.33
N ILE A 50 -20.10 3.61 -12.04
CA ILE A 50 -20.31 4.02 -13.46
C ILE A 50 -19.58 3.16 -14.50
N ILE A 51 -18.62 2.30 -14.14
CA ILE A 51 -17.97 1.42 -15.14
C ILE A 51 -18.17 -0.05 -14.77
N LEU A 52 -19.43 -0.50 -14.73
CA LEU A 52 -19.78 -1.93 -14.67
C LEU A 52 -21.23 -2.19 -15.16
N SER A 53 -21.70 -1.46 -16.19
CA SER A 53 -23.05 -1.67 -16.75
C SER A 53 -23.16 -1.70 -18.27
N GLN A 54 -22.05 -1.90 -19.01
CA GLN A 54 -22.09 -1.93 -20.49
C GLN A 54 -21.47 -3.16 -21.16
N VAL A 55 -21.21 -4.26 -20.45
CA VAL A 55 -20.95 -5.55 -21.11
C VAL A 55 -21.77 -6.64 -20.43
N SER A 56 -23.08 -6.60 -20.62
CA SER A 56 -23.95 -7.77 -20.46
C SER A 56 -24.45 -8.22 -21.83
N GLN A 57 -23.54 -8.77 -22.64
CA GLN A 57 -23.95 -9.60 -23.76
C GLN A 57 -23.28 -10.95 -23.59
N SER A 58 -24.10 -11.94 -23.25
CA SER A 58 -23.72 -13.34 -23.19
C SER A 58 -23.14 -13.80 -24.53
N PRO A 59 -22.05 -14.60 -24.55
CA PRO A 59 -21.34 -14.99 -25.77
C PRO A 59 -22.09 -15.98 -26.70
N ALA A 60 -23.41 -16.16 -26.54
CA ALA A 60 -24.18 -17.19 -27.24
C ALA A 60 -25.16 -16.67 -28.33
N GLU A 61 -25.34 -15.35 -28.51
CA GLU A 61 -26.37 -14.81 -29.41
C GLU A 61 -25.87 -14.03 -30.64
N ILE A 62 -24.57 -14.06 -30.96
CA ILE A 62 -24.04 -13.41 -32.19
C ILE A 62 -23.76 -14.46 -33.29
N MET A 63 -24.44 -15.60 -33.23
CA MET A 63 -24.35 -16.66 -34.24
C MET A 63 -25.73 -16.91 -34.84
N LYS A 64 -26.33 -15.94 -35.56
CA LYS A 64 -27.63 -16.19 -36.20
C LYS A 64 -28.09 -15.31 -37.36
N LEU A 65 -27.28 -14.39 -37.93
CA LEU A 65 -27.86 -13.50 -38.95
C LEU A 65 -26.99 -13.04 -40.13
N LEU A 66 -25.90 -13.75 -40.49
CA LEU A 66 -25.21 -13.49 -41.76
C LEU A 66 -24.58 -14.78 -42.35
N THR A 67 -25.43 -15.70 -42.80
CA THR A 67 -25.10 -16.65 -43.87
C THR A 67 -26.34 -16.71 -44.79
N PRO A 68 -26.21 -16.51 -46.12
CA PRO A 68 -25.31 -17.29 -46.97
C PRO A 68 -24.57 -16.48 -48.05
N LEU A 69 -23.72 -17.17 -48.82
CA LEU A 69 -23.01 -16.75 -50.04
C LEU A 69 -21.54 -16.34 -49.87
N PHE A 70 -20.69 -17.25 -49.38
CA PHE A 70 -19.31 -17.39 -49.90
C PHE A 70 -18.92 -18.87 -49.87
N LEU A 71 -19.63 -19.67 -50.67
CA LEU A 71 -19.17 -21.00 -51.06
C LEU A 71 -18.48 -20.88 -52.42
N SER A 72 -17.26 -20.32 -52.43
CA SER A 72 -16.26 -20.42 -53.51
C SER A 72 -15.26 -19.27 -53.36
N LEU A 73 -14.25 -19.43 -52.50
CA LEU A 73 -12.87 -18.97 -52.73
C LEU A 73 -11.99 -19.47 -51.58
N ALA A 74 -11.78 -20.79 -51.54
CA ALA A 74 -10.59 -21.32 -50.90
C ALA A 74 -9.40 -21.08 -51.86
N CYS A 75 -8.86 -19.87 -51.87
CA CYS A 75 -7.55 -19.56 -52.44
C CYS A 75 -7.13 -18.15 -52.01
N LEU A 76 -5.89 -18.04 -51.52
CA LEU A 76 -5.22 -16.90 -50.87
C LEU A 76 -5.49 -16.79 -49.36
N GLY A 77 -4.82 -17.67 -48.61
CA GLY A 77 -4.66 -17.55 -47.17
C GLY A 77 -3.84 -16.31 -46.80
N LEU A 78 -4.51 -15.18 -46.65
CA LEU A 78 -4.06 -14.13 -45.75
C LEU A 78 -4.39 -14.61 -44.33
N ALA A 79 -3.36 -15.04 -43.62
CA ALA A 79 -3.46 -15.22 -42.18
C ALA A 79 -3.84 -13.85 -41.58
N ASN A 80 -5.09 -13.71 -41.12
CA ASN A 80 -5.46 -12.60 -40.26
C ASN A 80 -4.61 -12.71 -38.99
N PRO A 81 -3.69 -11.77 -38.70
CA PRO A 81 -2.99 -11.79 -37.43
C PRO A 81 -4.02 -11.53 -36.32
N LEU A 82 -4.04 -12.43 -35.33
CA LEU A 82 -4.77 -12.26 -34.07
C LEU A 82 -4.36 -10.93 -33.42
N PRO A 83 -5.29 -10.19 -32.78
CA PRO A 83 -5.09 -8.78 -32.46
C PRO A 83 -4.00 -8.59 -31.40
N GLU A 84 -2.91 -7.94 -31.82
CA GLU A 84 -1.76 -7.49 -31.03
C GLU A 84 -2.14 -6.52 -29.89
N GLU A 85 -3.34 -5.94 -29.93
CA GLU A 85 -3.92 -5.06 -28.91
C GLU A 85 -4.09 -5.74 -27.52
N ALA A 86 -4.39 -7.05 -27.49
CA ALA A 86 -4.69 -7.75 -26.25
C ALA A 86 -3.45 -8.06 -25.38
N THR A 87 -2.27 -8.14 -25.99
CA THR A 87 -1.01 -8.40 -25.29
C THR A 87 -0.44 -7.10 -24.73
N VAL A 88 -0.52 -5.99 -25.47
CA VAL A 88 -0.07 -4.66 -25.01
C VAL A 88 -0.89 -4.17 -23.81
N ALA A 89 -2.21 -4.40 -23.79
CA ALA A 89 -3.06 -4.05 -22.65
C ALA A 89 -2.76 -4.88 -21.39
N ARG A 90 -2.34 -6.15 -21.54
CA ARG A 90 -1.93 -7.00 -20.40
C ARG A 90 -0.59 -6.56 -19.85
N ASP A 91 0.36 -6.20 -20.70
CA ASP A 91 1.69 -5.76 -20.24
C ASP A 91 1.61 -4.40 -19.54
N ALA A 92 0.82 -3.45 -20.08
CA ALA A 92 0.58 -2.16 -19.44
C ALA A 92 -0.15 -2.28 -18.08
N THR A 93 -1.06 -3.25 -17.93
CA THR A 93 -1.75 -3.49 -16.64
C THR A 93 -0.83 -4.17 -15.62
N VAL A 94 0.08 -5.04 -16.04
CA VAL A 94 1.10 -5.67 -15.18
C VAL A 94 2.16 -4.65 -14.74
N GLU A 95 2.63 -3.79 -15.65
CA GLU A 95 3.58 -2.72 -15.31
C GLU A 95 2.94 -1.65 -14.42
N ALA A 96 1.67 -1.29 -14.65
CA ALA A 96 0.93 -0.45 -13.73
C ALA A 96 0.79 -1.10 -12.32
N ALA A 97 0.67 -2.42 -12.23
CA ALA A 97 0.64 -3.14 -10.96
C ALA A 97 2.01 -3.10 -10.24
N LYS A 98 3.13 -3.04 -10.98
CA LYS A 98 4.51 -2.91 -10.46
C LYS A 98 5.03 -1.46 -10.47
N SER A 99 4.16 -0.49 -10.32
CA SER A 99 4.51 0.94 -10.38
C SER A 99 4.13 1.68 -9.10
N GLY A 100 4.54 2.95 -8.99
CA GLY A 100 4.06 3.84 -7.92
C GLY A 100 2.54 3.98 -7.88
N GLN A 101 1.85 3.90 -9.03
CA GLN A 101 0.38 3.86 -9.06
C GLN A 101 -0.17 2.54 -8.47
N GLY A 102 0.55 1.44 -8.62
CA GLY A 102 0.23 0.16 -7.98
C GLY A 102 0.31 0.25 -6.46
N ILE A 103 1.34 0.92 -5.93
CA ILE A 103 1.48 1.18 -4.47
C ILE A 103 0.26 1.96 -3.96
N ILE A 104 -0.10 3.05 -4.64
CA ILE A 104 -1.27 3.87 -4.27
C ILE A 104 -2.55 3.04 -4.29
N LYS A 105 -2.82 2.31 -5.39
CA LYS A 105 -4.01 1.46 -5.52
C LYS A 105 -4.08 0.38 -4.45
N ALA A 106 -2.94 -0.18 -4.03
CA ALA A 106 -2.90 -1.15 -2.94
C ALA A 106 -3.29 -0.52 -1.60
N ALA A 107 -2.77 0.66 -1.28
CA ALA A 107 -3.16 1.38 -0.07
C ALA A 107 -4.61 1.87 -0.10
N GLU A 108 -5.11 2.32 -1.26
CA GLU A 108 -6.48 2.81 -1.42
C GLU A 108 -7.54 1.74 -1.11
N LYS A 109 -7.25 0.47 -1.37
CA LYS A 109 -8.13 -0.66 -1.03
C LYS A 109 -8.33 -0.84 0.47
N GLU A 110 -7.40 -0.33 1.28
CA GLU A 110 -7.43 -0.44 2.73
C GLU A 110 -8.06 0.79 3.40
N LYS A 111 -8.53 1.78 2.61
CA LYS A 111 -9.19 2.98 3.14
C LYS A 111 -10.38 2.59 4.03
N GLY A 112 -10.50 3.28 5.16
CA GLY A 112 -11.53 3.02 6.17
C GLY A 112 -11.11 2.03 7.26
N LEU A 113 -10.06 1.21 7.05
CA LEU A 113 -9.55 0.35 8.13
C LEU A 113 -8.96 1.19 9.27
N PRO A 114 -9.13 0.78 10.53
CA PRO A 114 -8.65 1.54 11.68
C PRO A 114 -7.12 1.59 11.74
N TYR A 115 -6.61 2.65 12.35
CA TYR A 115 -5.24 2.65 12.81
C TYR A 115 -5.05 1.66 13.96
N VAL A 116 -4.02 0.82 13.88
CA VAL A 116 -3.59 -0.06 14.96
C VAL A 116 -2.07 0.02 15.10
N TRP A 117 -1.58 0.40 16.28
CA TRP A 117 -0.14 0.44 16.56
C TRP A 117 0.51 -0.94 16.37
N GLY A 118 1.58 -1.02 15.57
CA GLY A 118 2.21 -2.28 15.18
C GLY A 118 1.37 -3.09 14.17
N GLY A 119 0.28 -2.53 13.65
CA GLY A 119 -0.68 -3.18 12.78
C GLY A 119 -0.20 -3.33 11.34
N GLY A 120 -0.45 -4.50 10.76
CA GLY A 120 -0.23 -4.82 9.36
C GLY A 120 1.22 -5.02 8.91
N GLY A 121 1.35 -5.33 7.62
CA GLY A 121 2.61 -5.61 6.91
C GLY A 121 2.33 -6.29 5.56
N CYS A 122 3.31 -6.98 4.95
CA CYS A 122 3.14 -7.60 3.62
C CYS A 122 1.91 -8.55 3.49
N ASN A 123 1.50 -9.18 4.60
CA ASN A 123 0.40 -10.14 4.62
C ASN A 123 -0.99 -9.51 4.76
N GLY A 124 -1.08 -8.18 4.85
CA GLY A 124 -2.34 -7.46 5.05
C GLY A 124 -2.47 -6.84 6.44
N PRO A 125 -3.68 -6.38 6.81
CA PRO A 125 -3.92 -5.79 8.13
C PRO A 125 -3.73 -6.83 9.23
N SER A 126 -3.26 -6.40 10.40
CA SER A 126 -3.20 -7.24 11.59
C SER A 126 -3.95 -6.55 12.73
N LYS A 127 -4.59 -7.35 13.60
CA LYS A 127 -5.52 -6.85 14.64
C LYS A 127 -6.63 -5.95 14.06
N GLY A 128 -7.01 -6.17 12.80
CA GLY A 128 -8.06 -5.43 12.10
C GLY A 128 -7.63 -4.13 11.44
N GLY A 129 -6.34 -3.77 11.43
CA GLY A 129 -5.90 -2.49 10.86
C GLY A 129 -4.41 -2.38 10.54
N PHE A 130 -3.96 -1.14 10.38
CA PHE A 130 -2.59 -0.79 9.99
C PHE A 130 -2.03 0.32 10.88
N ASP A 131 -0.72 0.34 11.12
CA ASP A 131 -0.02 1.59 11.41
C ASP A 131 0.60 2.18 10.13
N CYS A 132 1.25 3.33 10.26
CA CYS A 132 1.83 4.07 9.15
C CYS A 132 2.77 3.21 8.30
N SER A 133 3.75 2.57 8.95
CA SER A 133 4.80 1.78 8.29
C SER A 133 4.34 0.38 7.85
N GLY A 134 3.33 -0.18 8.52
CA GLY A 134 2.67 -1.41 8.10
C GLY A 134 1.88 -1.22 6.80
N LEU A 135 1.18 -0.08 6.65
CA LEU A 135 0.46 0.26 5.42
C LEU A 135 1.42 0.45 4.24
N THR A 136 2.54 1.18 4.42
CA THR A 136 3.52 1.38 3.36
C THR A 136 4.20 0.08 2.96
N GLN A 137 4.56 -0.75 3.94
CA GLN A 137 5.11 -2.08 3.69
C GLN A 137 4.11 -2.91 2.90
N TYR A 138 2.85 -3.00 3.34
CA TYR A 138 1.80 -3.71 2.62
C TYR A 138 1.67 -3.27 1.16
N ALA A 139 1.56 -1.97 0.92
CA ALA A 139 1.37 -1.40 -0.42
C ALA A 139 2.54 -1.75 -1.35
N ILE A 140 3.77 -1.67 -0.84
CA ILE A 140 4.98 -2.03 -1.60
C ILE A 140 5.08 -3.54 -1.84
N CYS A 141 4.73 -4.39 -0.86
CA CYS A 141 4.74 -5.84 -1.08
C CYS A 141 3.68 -6.25 -2.12
N LYS A 142 2.50 -5.62 -2.11
CA LYS A 142 1.42 -5.91 -3.09
C LYS A 142 1.72 -5.42 -4.49
N SER A 143 2.37 -4.28 -4.62
CA SER A 143 2.68 -3.70 -5.92
C SER A 143 4.00 -4.22 -6.49
N LEU A 144 5.08 -4.07 -5.73
CA LEU A 144 6.44 -4.32 -6.20
C LEU A 144 6.97 -5.71 -5.84
N HIS A 145 6.25 -6.48 -5.02
CA HIS A 145 6.70 -7.78 -4.50
C HIS A 145 8.05 -7.67 -3.74
N LYS A 146 8.30 -6.50 -3.15
CA LYS A 146 9.49 -6.22 -2.33
C LYS A 146 9.08 -6.06 -0.88
N THR A 147 9.90 -6.57 0.03
CA THR A 147 9.74 -6.36 1.46
C THR A 147 10.68 -5.26 1.92
N ILE A 148 10.12 -4.15 2.40
CA ILE A 148 10.87 -3.08 3.08
C ILE A 148 10.84 -3.29 4.60
N PRO A 149 11.69 -2.60 5.38
CA PRO A 149 11.67 -2.72 6.83
C PRO A 149 10.30 -2.40 7.45
N ARG A 150 10.00 -3.01 8.60
CA ARG A 150 8.70 -2.85 9.26
C ARG A 150 8.53 -1.48 9.92
N VAL A 151 9.63 -0.85 10.35
CA VAL A 151 9.60 0.40 11.13
C VAL A 151 9.86 1.60 10.23
N ALA A 152 9.13 2.70 10.43
CA ALA A 152 9.23 3.90 9.59
C ALA A 152 10.66 4.48 9.50
N GLN A 153 11.39 4.54 10.63
CA GLN A 153 12.79 4.98 10.64
C GLN A 153 13.70 4.11 9.77
N ASP A 154 13.48 2.80 9.78
CA ASP A 154 14.27 1.86 8.97
C ASP A 154 13.87 1.93 7.49
N GLN A 155 12.61 2.22 7.18
CA GLN A 155 12.18 2.50 5.81
C GLN A 155 12.89 3.75 5.27
N TYR A 156 12.99 4.81 6.07
CA TYR A 156 13.72 6.04 5.72
C TYR A 156 15.21 5.76 5.45
N HIS A 157 15.85 4.91 6.26
CA HIS A 157 17.26 4.53 6.07
C HIS A 157 17.49 3.38 5.10
N SER A 158 16.43 2.81 4.52
CA SER A 158 16.54 1.60 3.72
C SER A 158 17.39 1.84 2.48
N LYS A 159 18.38 0.98 2.27
CA LYS A 159 19.19 0.98 1.04
C LYS A 159 18.44 0.43 -0.17
N LEU A 160 17.21 -0.08 0.02
CA LEU A 160 16.34 -0.54 -1.06
C LEU A 160 15.69 0.62 -1.82
N GLY A 161 15.58 1.79 -1.17
CA GLY A 161 15.05 3.01 -1.76
C GLY A 161 16.13 4.07 -1.98
N LYS A 162 15.80 5.10 -2.74
CA LYS A 162 16.65 6.27 -2.98
C LYS A 162 15.93 7.54 -2.56
N HIS A 163 16.66 8.43 -1.91
CA HIS A 163 16.17 9.74 -1.50
C HIS A 163 16.14 10.70 -2.69
N TYR A 164 15.04 11.43 -2.82
CA TYR A 164 14.87 12.53 -3.77
C TYR A 164 14.31 13.75 -3.03
N PRO A 165 14.68 14.98 -3.43
CA PRO A 165 14.06 16.18 -2.87
C PRO A 165 12.54 16.10 -3.00
N ARG A 166 11.79 16.53 -1.99
CA ARG A 166 10.32 16.48 -2.00
C ARG A 166 9.69 17.23 -3.18
N SER A 167 10.37 18.23 -3.75
CA SER A 167 9.94 18.91 -4.98
C SER A 167 9.92 18.01 -6.22
N GLN A 168 10.57 16.85 -6.17
CA GLN A 168 10.60 15.82 -7.21
C GLN A 168 9.74 14.59 -6.86
N ALA A 169 8.85 14.73 -5.87
CA ALA A 169 7.96 13.64 -5.46
C ALA A 169 7.10 13.18 -6.64
N LYS A 170 7.02 11.86 -6.79
CA LYS A 170 6.20 11.17 -7.79
C LYS A 170 5.18 10.26 -7.09
N PRO A 171 4.04 10.00 -7.74
CA PRO A 171 3.03 9.08 -7.20
C PRO A 171 3.67 7.75 -6.75
N GLY A 172 3.43 7.36 -5.50
CA GLY A 172 3.97 6.15 -4.88
C GLY A 172 5.21 6.36 -4.01
N ASP A 173 5.86 7.53 -4.05
CA ASP A 173 7.00 7.83 -3.18
C ASP A 173 6.56 7.93 -1.70
N LEU A 174 7.44 7.52 -0.79
CA LEU A 174 7.21 7.60 0.64
C LEU A 174 7.61 8.97 1.22
N LEU A 175 6.70 9.59 1.95
CA LEU A 175 6.88 10.83 2.71
C LEU A 175 7.08 10.49 4.18
N PHE A 176 8.01 11.18 4.85
CA PHE A 176 8.32 10.93 6.25
C PHE A 176 8.19 12.18 7.10
N TRP A 177 7.93 11.99 8.39
CA TRP A 177 7.93 13.03 9.41
C TRP A 177 8.82 12.63 10.57
N GLY A 178 9.67 13.56 10.99
CA GLY A 178 10.54 13.41 12.15
C GLY A 178 10.12 14.30 13.31
N GLU A 179 10.29 13.84 14.55
CA GLU A 179 10.12 14.66 15.75
C GLU A 179 11.09 15.86 15.71
N GLY A 180 10.57 17.07 15.86
CA GLY A 180 11.33 18.31 15.72
C GLY A 180 11.88 18.58 14.31
N GLY A 181 11.61 17.68 13.35
CA GLY A 181 12.25 17.64 12.03
C GLY A 181 13.51 16.78 11.95
N ASP A 182 13.85 16.01 13.00
CA ASP A 182 14.97 15.05 12.93
C ASP A 182 14.56 13.76 12.21
N CYS A 183 14.68 13.79 10.89
CA CYS A 183 14.44 12.62 10.04
C CYS A 183 15.54 11.57 10.10
N LYS A 184 16.72 11.94 10.61
CA LYS A 184 17.86 11.02 10.68
C LYS A 184 17.72 10.06 11.85
N ASN A 185 17.09 10.45 12.95
CA ASN A 185 17.03 9.58 14.14
C ASN A 185 15.64 9.45 14.75
N LYS A 186 14.68 10.29 14.35
CA LYS A 186 13.39 10.41 15.05
C LYS A 186 12.19 10.44 14.11
N VAL A 187 12.21 9.64 13.06
CA VAL A 187 11.04 9.42 12.19
C VAL A 187 9.91 8.78 12.99
N VAL A 188 8.77 9.45 13.01
CA VAL A 188 7.58 9.05 13.77
C VAL A 188 6.40 8.69 12.87
N HIS A 189 6.37 9.17 11.63
CA HIS A 189 5.28 8.90 10.70
C HIS A 189 5.77 8.75 9.26
N VAL A 190 5.03 7.96 8.47
CA VAL A 190 5.25 7.74 7.04
C VAL A 190 3.92 7.68 6.28
N GLY A 191 3.88 8.22 5.07
CA GLY A 191 2.73 8.16 4.15
C GLY A 191 3.15 7.94 2.70
N ILE A 192 2.19 7.64 1.82
CA ILE A 192 2.43 7.41 0.39
C ILE A 192 1.92 8.61 -0.39
N PHE A 193 2.82 9.30 -1.10
CA PHE A 193 2.46 10.42 -1.96
C PHE A 193 1.56 9.96 -3.12
N ILE A 194 0.48 10.71 -3.36
CA ILE A 194 -0.43 10.46 -4.49
C ILE A 194 -0.14 11.48 -5.59
N LYS A 195 -0.70 12.68 -5.47
CA LYS A 195 -0.54 13.83 -6.37
C LYS A 195 -1.11 15.08 -5.71
N ASP A 196 -0.89 16.26 -6.28
CA ASP A 196 -1.55 17.52 -5.89
C ASP A 196 -1.48 17.84 -4.38
N GLY A 197 -0.37 17.46 -3.73
CA GLY A 197 -0.18 17.67 -2.29
C GLY A 197 -1.00 16.73 -1.40
N LEU A 198 -1.52 15.63 -1.95
CA LEU A 198 -2.23 14.57 -1.25
C LEU A 198 -1.33 13.36 -1.01
N MET A 199 -1.66 12.65 0.06
CA MET A 199 -1.09 11.35 0.38
C MET A 199 -2.16 10.44 0.99
N ILE A 200 -1.88 9.14 0.99
CA ILE A 200 -2.62 8.15 1.78
C ILE A 200 -1.77 7.66 2.95
N ASN A 201 -2.37 7.56 4.13
CA ASN A 201 -1.68 7.13 5.34
C ASN A 201 -2.61 6.48 6.38
N ALA A 202 -1.98 5.82 7.36
CA ALA A 202 -2.57 5.47 8.66
C ALA A 202 -1.88 6.34 9.72
N ALA A 203 -2.47 7.46 10.10
CA ALA A 203 -1.77 8.51 10.83
C ALA A 203 -1.58 8.21 12.32
N HIS A 204 -2.65 7.86 13.03
CA HIS A 204 -2.64 7.64 14.49
C HIS A 204 -3.95 6.98 14.95
N THR A 205 -3.93 6.50 16.19
CA THR A 205 -5.10 5.90 16.86
C THR A 205 -6.31 6.83 16.82
N GLY A 206 -7.48 6.25 16.52
CA GLY A 206 -8.75 6.97 16.40
C GLY A 206 -9.04 7.50 15.00
N THR A 207 -8.16 7.25 14.03
CA THR A 207 -8.43 7.57 12.61
C THR A 207 -8.26 6.36 11.71
N PRO A 208 -9.01 6.29 10.59
CA PRO A 208 -8.83 5.24 9.61
C PRO A 208 -7.65 5.56 8.66
N VAL A 209 -7.27 4.54 7.89
CA VAL A 209 -6.53 4.70 6.63
C VAL A 209 -7.32 5.64 5.73
N ARG A 210 -6.69 6.72 5.27
CA ARG A 210 -7.38 7.77 4.51
C ARG A 210 -6.45 8.56 3.62
N GLU A 211 -7.05 9.26 2.68
CA GLU A 211 -6.38 10.33 1.94
C GLU A 211 -6.42 11.61 2.75
N GLN A 212 -5.30 12.32 2.76
CA GLN A 212 -5.16 13.59 3.47
C GLN A 212 -4.19 14.51 2.74
N LYS A 213 -4.38 15.82 2.90
CA LYS A 213 -3.37 16.81 2.55
C LYS A 213 -2.09 16.57 3.36
N ILE A 214 -0.96 16.70 2.68
CA ILE A 214 0.37 16.66 3.28
C ILE A 214 0.49 17.84 4.25
N TRP A 215 0.85 17.56 5.51
CA TRP A 215 1.10 18.60 6.50
C TRP A 215 2.60 18.86 6.64
N THR A 216 2.97 20.12 6.89
CA THR A 216 4.38 20.50 7.10
C THR A 216 4.83 20.21 8.52
N SER A 217 3.99 20.50 9.51
CA SER A 217 4.29 20.25 10.92
C SER A 217 3.01 20.03 11.70
N TYR A 218 3.08 19.13 12.69
CA TYR A 218 1.94 18.75 13.49
C TYR A 218 2.39 18.04 14.77
N GLY A 219 1.83 18.38 15.94
CA GLY A 219 2.13 17.65 17.18
C GLY A 219 3.62 17.55 17.55
N GLY A 220 4.46 18.49 17.10
CA GLY A 220 5.91 18.48 17.30
C GLY A 220 6.71 17.76 16.19
N GLU A 221 6.06 17.05 15.28
CA GLU A 221 6.72 16.45 14.11
C GLU A 221 6.77 17.44 12.94
N LYS A 222 7.73 17.25 12.03
CA LYS A 222 7.89 18.04 10.80
C LYS A 222 8.21 17.12 9.63
N ILE A 223 7.72 17.49 8.47
CA ILE A 223 7.96 16.75 7.23
C ILE A 223 9.45 16.77 6.88
N CYS A 224 9.96 15.65 6.41
CA CYS A 224 11.33 15.50 5.94
C CYS A 224 11.55 16.26 4.62
N PRO A 225 12.79 16.70 4.34
CA PRO A 225 13.11 17.41 3.10
C PRO A 225 12.98 16.51 1.86
N ASP A 226 13.14 15.21 2.05
CA ASP A 226 13.22 14.22 0.99
C ASP A 226 12.05 13.23 1.05
N VAL A 227 11.77 12.64 -0.11
CA VAL A 227 10.94 11.44 -0.28
C VAL A 227 11.82 10.24 -0.59
N VAL A 228 11.35 9.04 -0.26
CA VAL A 228 12.03 7.78 -0.62
C VAL A 228 11.26 7.08 -1.72
N ARG A 229 11.96 6.74 -2.81
CA ARG A 229 11.44 6.00 -3.96
C ARG A 229 12.11 4.64 -4.09
#